data_AF-A0A5J4R9D9-F1
#
_entry.id   AF-A0A5J4R9D9-F1
#
_cell.length_a   1.000
_cell.length_b   1.000
_cell.length_c   1.000
_cell.angle_alpha   90.00
_cell.angle_beta   90.00
_cell.angle_gamma   90.00
#
_symmetry.space_group_name_H-M   'P 1'
#
loop_
_entity.id
_entity.type
_entity.pdbx_description
1 polymer ?
#
loop_
_entity_poly.entity_id
_entity_poly.type
_entity_poly.pdbx_seq_one_letter_code
_entity_poly.pdbx_strand_id
1 'polypeptide(L)'
;TGLGILPSAAVVDAYKVGMEKVALWKELSLDQVNEAFSKELSPADAEFNTYDGLLYTERGVELLGRLMHLPFFLGVAPIDSQPTQVFLCVQNNGRLPLDWRIRNPTDYDVRADNWVEERDLAAPASLIQQMQGLTGTGYPGVIGTTGTATTNKVESGDSGDGNDGSGGQGNANGQSARRQGNNGSVAKSFKQQQSPFNIEPREGHLEVGEECVVTFTLNHGVHGVHAQSYIWQLLGGGKQIVLQVSGITHTKQEPYLTF
;
A
#
# COMPACT_ATOMS: atom_id res chain seq x y z
N THR A 1 18.06 32.73 -19.97
CA THR A 1 18.29 31.30 -19.70
C THR A 1 17.24 30.52 -20.44
N GLY A 2 17.62 29.70 -21.42
CA GLY A 2 16.65 28.90 -22.18
C GLY A 2 16.06 27.84 -21.26
N LEU A 3 14.79 27.97 -20.90
CA LEU A 3 14.08 26.94 -20.16
C LEU A 3 14.01 25.69 -21.06
N GLY A 4 14.57 24.58 -20.60
CA GLY A 4 14.44 23.31 -21.29
C GLY A 4 12.95 22.94 -21.40
N ILE A 5 12.56 22.37 -22.53
CA ILE A 5 11.21 21.80 -22.69
C ILE A 5 11.15 20.55 -21.81
N LEU A 6 10.16 20.48 -20.92
CA LEU A 6 9.94 19.32 -20.05
C LEU A 6 8.87 18.38 -20.65
N PRO A 7 8.91 17.08 -20.34
CA PRO A 7 7.84 16.15 -20.67
C PRO A 7 6.52 16.58 -20.02
N SER A 8 5.41 16.36 -20.71
CA SER A 8 4.06 16.73 -20.26
C SER A 8 3.06 15.67 -20.67
N ALA A 9 2.02 15.49 -19.85
CA ALA A 9 0.94 14.56 -20.08
C ALA A 9 -0.39 15.18 -19.64
N ALA A 10 -1.49 14.68 -20.18
CA ALA A 10 -2.83 15.00 -19.70
C ALA A 10 -3.72 13.75 -19.71
N VAL A 11 -4.59 13.65 -18.71
CA VAL A 11 -5.75 12.76 -18.75
C VAL A 11 -6.81 13.42 -19.65
N VAL A 12 -7.11 12.78 -20.77
CA VAL A 12 -8.03 13.28 -21.80
C VAL A 12 -9.40 12.63 -21.75
N ASP A 13 -9.49 11.43 -21.17
CA ASP A 13 -10.76 10.75 -20.91
C ASP A 13 -10.70 9.88 -19.65
N ALA A 14 -11.87 9.58 -19.08
CA ALA A 14 -12.00 8.70 -17.94
C ALA A 14 -13.33 7.96 -17.97
N TYR A 15 -13.31 6.68 -17.61
CA TYR A 15 -14.49 5.82 -17.59
C TYR A 15 -14.53 4.93 -16.35
N LYS A 16 -15.73 4.77 -15.79
CA LYS A 16 -16.07 3.84 -14.70
C LYS A 16 -17.51 3.39 -14.92
N VAL A 17 -17.76 2.09 -14.82
CA VAL A 17 -19.11 1.54 -15.01
C VAL A 17 -20.08 2.15 -13.99
N GLY A 18 -21.21 2.66 -14.47
CA GLY A 18 -22.28 3.19 -13.62
C GLY A 18 -22.02 4.59 -13.07
N MET A 19 -21.06 5.34 -13.61
CA MET A 19 -20.74 6.70 -13.15
C MET A 19 -20.68 7.71 -14.30
N GLU A 20 -21.25 8.89 -14.09
CA GLU A 20 -21.18 10.01 -15.03
C GLU A 20 -19.76 10.57 -15.11
N LYS A 21 -19.29 10.90 -16.32
CA LYS A 21 -17.92 11.38 -16.57
C LYS A 21 -17.55 12.60 -15.72
N VAL A 22 -18.46 13.57 -15.58
CA VAL A 22 -18.21 14.80 -14.79
C VAL A 22 -18.06 14.49 -13.30
N ALA A 23 -18.82 13.53 -12.78
CA ALA A 23 -18.71 13.12 -11.39
C ALA A 23 -17.40 12.35 -11.15
N LEU A 24 -17.04 11.45 -12.07
CA LEU A 24 -15.77 10.72 -12.04
C LEU A 24 -14.56 11.66 -12.06
N TRP A 25 -14.61 12.69 -12.92
CA TRP A 25 -13.54 13.69 -13.02
C TRP A 25 -13.24 14.38 -11.68
N LYS A 26 -14.31 14.65 -10.91
CA LYS A 26 -14.23 15.28 -9.58
C LYS A 26 -13.74 14.30 -8.51
N GLU A 27 -14.28 13.08 -8.46
CA GLU A 27 -13.85 12.05 -7.48
C GLU A 27 -12.36 11.72 -7.59
N LEU A 28 -11.82 11.80 -8.81
CA LEU A 28 -10.43 11.47 -9.12
C LEU A 28 -9.51 12.69 -9.20
N SER A 29 -10.03 13.90 -8.93
CA SER A 29 -9.27 15.15 -9.00
C SER A 29 -8.54 15.37 -10.33
N LEU A 30 -9.11 14.94 -11.46
CA LEU A 30 -8.39 14.89 -12.75
C LEU A 30 -8.01 16.28 -13.29
N ASP A 31 -8.77 17.32 -12.97
CA ASP A 31 -8.39 18.70 -13.30
C ASP A 31 -7.09 19.11 -12.59
N GLN A 32 -6.93 18.71 -11.33
CA GLN A 32 -5.71 19.00 -10.56
C GLN A 32 -4.53 18.15 -11.04
N VAL A 33 -4.77 16.91 -11.47
CA VAL A 33 -3.76 16.07 -12.13
C VAL A 33 -3.23 16.77 -13.39
N ASN A 34 -4.13 17.20 -14.27
CA ASN A 34 -3.78 17.89 -15.52
C ASN A 34 -3.10 19.23 -15.26
N GLU A 35 -3.56 20.00 -14.27
CA GLU A 35 -2.93 21.24 -13.86
C GLU A 35 -1.50 20.99 -13.32
N ALA A 36 -1.30 19.93 -12.54
CA ALA A 36 0.01 19.57 -12.01
C ALA A 36 1.02 19.23 -13.11
N PHE A 37 0.60 18.44 -14.11
CA PHE A 37 1.45 18.02 -15.23
C PHE A 37 1.70 19.08 -16.30
N SER A 38 0.92 20.17 -16.31
CA SER A 38 1.12 21.31 -17.20
C SER A 38 1.91 22.46 -16.56
N LYS A 39 2.03 22.47 -15.22
CA LYS A 39 2.78 23.51 -14.48
C LYS A 39 4.29 23.33 -14.57
N GLU A 40 5.01 24.44 -14.40
CA GLU A 40 6.47 24.45 -14.25
C GLU A 40 6.93 23.60 -13.06
N LEU A 41 8.11 23.00 -13.20
CA LEU A 41 8.75 22.16 -12.19
C LEU A 41 8.92 22.93 -10.87
N SER A 42 8.39 22.39 -9.77
CA SER A 42 8.62 23.00 -8.46
C SER A 42 10.02 22.65 -7.95
N PRO A 43 10.57 23.41 -6.97
CA PRO A 43 11.83 23.02 -6.33
C PRO A 43 11.79 21.61 -5.72
N ALA A 44 10.62 21.16 -5.25
CA ALA A 44 10.45 19.81 -4.73
C ALA A 44 10.54 18.75 -5.83
N ASP A 45 9.92 18.98 -7.00
CA ASP A 45 10.00 18.07 -8.14
C ASP A 45 11.45 17.99 -8.67
N ALA A 46 12.13 19.14 -8.79
CA ALA A 46 13.51 19.20 -9.26
C ALA A 46 14.45 18.42 -8.34
N GLU A 47 14.27 18.59 -7.03
CA GLU A 47 15.05 17.88 -6.04
C GLU A 47 14.74 16.37 -6.04
N PHE A 48 13.46 16.00 -6.13
CA PHE A 48 13.03 14.61 -6.22
C PHE A 48 13.60 13.90 -7.46
N ASN A 49 13.66 14.59 -8.61
CA ASN A 49 14.28 14.10 -9.84
C ASN A 49 15.78 13.76 -9.68
N THR A 50 16.49 14.51 -8.83
CA THR A 50 17.93 14.30 -8.58
C THR A 50 18.22 13.34 -7.43
N TYR A 51 17.19 12.98 -6.66
CA TYR A 51 17.34 12.15 -5.48
C TYR A 51 17.56 10.69 -5.89
N ASP A 52 18.71 10.13 -5.53
CA ASP A 52 19.14 8.76 -5.85
C ASP A 52 19.05 7.81 -4.65
N GLY A 53 18.61 8.30 -3.50
CA GLY A 53 18.44 7.53 -2.27
C GLY A 53 17.10 6.78 -2.20
N LEU A 54 16.94 5.99 -1.15
CA LEU A 54 15.74 5.19 -0.93
C LEU A 54 14.65 6.05 -0.28
N LEU A 55 13.41 5.91 -0.78
CA LEU A 55 12.27 6.73 -0.35
C LEU A 55 11.88 6.53 1.13
N TYR A 56 12.38 5.48 1.78
CA TYR A 56 12.15 5.20 3.20
C TYR A 56 13.20 5.80 4.15
N THR A 57 14.20 6.50 3.64
CA THR A 57 15.09 7.31 4.48
C THR A 57 14.40 8.60 4.92
N GLU A 58 14.83 9.22 6.01
CA GLU A 58 14.28 10.50 6.49
C GLU A 58 14.20 11.55 5.37
N ARG A 59 15.25 11.66 4.54
CA ARG A 59 15.24 12.59 3.40
C ARG A 59 14.24 12.18 2.33
N GLY A 60 14.15 10.90 1.99
CA GLY A 60 13.18 10.39 1.03
C GLY A 60 11.74 10.67 1.45
N VAL A 61 11.43 10.45 2.74
CA VAL A 61 10.12 10.72 3.34
C VAL A 61 9.79 12.22 3.33
N GLU A 62 10.76 13.07 3.68
CA GLU A 62 10.61 14.53 3.61
C GLU A 62 10.31 15.02 2.19
N LEU A 63 11.06 14.52 1.20
CA LEU A 63 10.87 14.88 -0.21
C LEU A 63 9.49 14.43 -0.72
N LEU A 64 9.08 13.21 -0.40
CA LEU A 64 7.76 12.69 -0.74
C LEU A 64 6.63 13.55 -0.12
N GLY A 65 6.83 14.02 1.11
CA GLY A 65 5.89 14.91 1.79
C GLY A 65 5.76 16.30 1.14
N ARG A 66 6.72 16.72 0.32
CA ARG A 66 6.73 18.02 -0.38
C ARG A 66 6.11 17.97 -1.77
N LEU A 67 5.89 16.78 -2.33
CA LEU A 67 5.18 16.62 -3.60
C LEU A 67 3.70 16.96 -3.46
N MET A 68 3.01 17.18 -4.59
CA MET A 68 1.57 17.42 -4.58
C MET A 68 0.82 16.12 -4.30
N HIS A 69 -0.02 16.09 -3.27
CA HIS A 69 -0.89 14.95 -2.92
C HIS A 69 -2.31 15.20 -3.42
N LEU A 70 -2.84 14.29 -4.22
CA LEU A 70 -4.17 14.39 -4.82
C LEU A 70 -5.06 13.21 -4.38
N PRO A 71 -6.27 13.46 -3.86
CA PRO A 71 -7.19 12.39 -3.51
C PRO A 71 -7.69 11.69 -4.78
N PHE A 72 -7.71 10.36 -4.74
CA PHE A 72 -8.07 9.52 -5.87
C PHE A 72 -9.00 8.39 -5.42
N PHE A 73 -10.30 8.67 -5.34
CA PHE A 73 -11.28 7.75 -4.76
C PHE A 73 -11.86 6.80 -5.82
N LEU A 74 -11.65 5.49 -5.66
CA LEU A 74 -12.16 4.49 -6.60
C LEU A 74 -13.63 4.13 -6.34
N GLY A 75 -14.14 4.36 -5.13
CA GLY A 75 -15.55 4.14 -4.80
C GLY A 75 -15.78 3.16 -3.65
N VAL A 76 -17.04 2.71 -3.56
CA VAL A 76 -17.53 1.80 -2.53
C VAL A 76 -18.22 0.61 -3.18
N ALA A 77 -17.92 -0.61 -2.75
CA ALA A 77 -18.68 -1.79 -3.15
C ALA A 77 -18.74 -2.86 -2.04
N PRO A 78 -19.69 -3.81 -2.10
CA PRO A 78 -19.75 -4.89 -1.12
C PRO A 78 -18.57 -5.85 -1.24
N ILE A 79 -18.25 -6.56 -0.16
CA ILE A 79 -17.32 -7.69 -0.19
C ILE A 79 -17.79 -8.74 -1.20
N ASP A 80 -16.82 -9.35 -1.90
CA ASP A 80 -17.01 -10.33 -2.98
C ASP A 80 -17.77 -9.80 -4.21
N SER A 81 -17.89 -8.47 -4.36
CA SER A 81 -18.38 -7.87 -5.60
C SER A 81 -17.32 -7.94 -6.71
N GLN A 82 -17.75 -7.67 -7.94
CA GLN A 82 -16.81 -7.50 -9.05
C GLN A 82 -15.83 -6.36 -8.74
N PRO A 83 -14.55 -6.46 -9.15
CA PRO A 83 -13.59 -5.40 -8.91
C PRO A 83 -14.07 -4.06 -9.48
N THR A 84 -13.93 -2.99 -8.69
CA THR A 84 -14.19 -1.65 -9.20
C THR A 84 -13.04 -1.26 -10.13
N GLN A 85 -13.36 -0.91 -11.37
CA GLN A 85 -12.38 -0.52 -12.38
C GLN A 85 -12.63 0.91 -12.86
N VAL A 86 -11.55 1.69 -12.89
CA VAL A 86 -11.49 3.04 -13.46
C VAL A 86 -10.44 3.03 -14.56
N PHE A 87 -10.81 3.52 -15.73
CA PHE A 87 -9.94 3.63 -16.90
C PHE A 87 -9.63 5.10 -17.13
N LEU A 88 -8.36 5.47 -17.19
CA LEU A 88 -7.90 6.81 -17.56
C LEU A 88 -7.22 6.74 -18.93
N CYS A 89 -7.68 7.55 -19.88
CA CYS A 89 -6.94 7.77 -21.12
C CYS A 89 -5.93 8.91 -20.89
N VAL A 90 -4.65 8.60 -21.00
CA VAL A 90 -3.53 9.52 -20.80
C VAL A 90 -2.87 9.79 -22.13
N GLN A 91 -2.75 11.07 -22.49
CA GLN A 91 -2.13 11.54 -23.72
C GLN A 91 -0.81 12.24 -23.43
N ASN A 92 0.22 11.98 -24.25
CA ASN A 92 1.38 12.87 -24.33
C ASN A 92 1.01 14.12 -25.14
N ASN A 93 0.67 15.20 -24.45
CA ASN A 93 0.35 16.50 -25.03
C ASN A 93 1.57 17.44 -25.09
N GLY A 94 2.77 16.92 -24.82
CA GLY A 94 4.03 17.64 -24.84
C GLY A 94 4.64 17.79 -26.24
N ARG A 95 5.95 18.08 -26.27
CA ARG A 95 6.74 18.17 -27.51
C ARG A 95 7.89 17.16 -27.56
N LEU A 96 8.01 16.33 -26.54
CA LEU A 96 9.04 15.32 -26.38
C LEU A 96 8.36 13.96 -26.20
N PRO A 97 8.99 12.86 -26.64
CA PRO A 97 8.57 11.52 -26.21
C PRO A 97 8.53 11.45 -24.68
N LEU A 98 7.55 10.74 -24.15
CA LEU A 98 7.26 10.67 -22.73
C LEU A 98 7.39 9.24 -22.23
N ASP A 99 8.37 9.01 -21.37
CA ASP A 99 8.36 7.88 -20.46
C ASP A 99 7.69 8.27 -19.16
N TRP A 100 6.81 7.42 -18.64
CA TRP A 100 6.09 7.67 -17.38
C TRP A 100 6.02 6.41 -16.52
N ARG A 101 5.81 6.59 -15.22
CA ARG A 101 5.70 5.48 -14.26
C ARG A 101 4.81 5.82 -13.06
N ILE A 102 4.11 4.81 -12.53
CA ILE A 102 3.29 4.81 -11.33
C ILE A 102 3.78 3.71 -10.40
N ARG A 103 4.32 4.09 -9.24
CA ARG A 103 4.89 3.15 -8.26
C ARG A 103 4.42 3.43 -6.84
N ASN A 104 4.41 2.41 -6.00
CA ASN A 104 4.28 2.61 -4.57
C ASN A 104 5.54 3.33 -4.06
N PRO A 105 5.45 4.30 -3.14
CA PRO A 105 6.60 4.81 -2.41
C PRO A 105 7.48 3.74 -1.76
N THR A 106 6.90 2.58 -1.42
CA THR A 106 7.62 1.43 -0.86
C THR A 106 8.12 0.43 -1.91
N ASP A 107 7.83 0.64 -3.20
CA ASP A 107 8.40 -0.22 -4.23
C ASP A 107 9.92 -0.01 -4.24
N TYR A 108 10.67 -1.09 -4.06
CA TYR A 108 12.11 -1.05 -4.12
C TYR A 108 12.52 -0.78 -5.58
N ASP A 109 13.08 0.39 -5.87
CA ASP A 109 13.96 0.57 -7.03
C ASP A 109 15.24 -0.23 -6.72
N VAL A 110 15.18 -1.57 -6.76
CA VAL A 110 16.38 -2.40 -6.77
C VAL A 110 17.04 -2.14 -8.12
N ARG A 111 17.90 -1.12 -8.19
CA ARG A 111 18.90 -1.06 -9.25
C ARG A 111 19.66 -2.38 -9.17
N ALA A 112 19.65 -3.14 -10.26
CA ALA A 112 20.19 -4.51 -10.34
C ALA A 112 21.68 -4.64 -9.93
N ASP A 113 22.35 -3.50 -9.69
CA ASP A 113 23.76 -3.43 -9.32
C ASP A 113 24.02 -3.35 -7.81
N ASN A 114 22.99 -3.19 -6.96
CA ASN A 114 23.18 -3.03 -5.53
C ASN A 114 22.97 -4.36 -4.77
N TRP A 115 24.03 -5.15 -4.68
CA TRP A 115 24.10 -6.34 -3.81
C TRP A 115 24.13 -5.90 -2.33
N VAL A 116 23.00 -5.47 -1.81
CA VAL A 116 22.82 -5.11 -0.39
C VAL A 116 22.29 -6.33 0.37
N GLU A 117 22.91 -6.67 1.50
CA GLU A 117 22.41 -7.75 2.35
C GLU A 117 21.03 -7.40 2.91
N GLU A 118 20.11 -8.37 2.99
CA GLU A 118 18.71 -8.24 3.44
C GLU A 118 18.54 -7.53 4.81
N ARG A 119 19.61 -7.49 5.61
CA ARG A 119 19.68 -6.83 6.93
C ARG A 119 19.71 -5.30 6.85
N ASP A 120 20.10 -4.72 5.72
CA ASP A 120 20.18 -3.26 5.50
C ASP A 120 18.92 -2.70 4.80
N LEU A 121 17.99 -3.56 4.38
CA LEU A 121 16.71 -3.19 3.75
C LEU A 121 15.59 -2.90 4.75
N ALA A 122 15.82 -3.12 6.05
CA ALA A 122 14.81 -2.89 7.08
C ALA A 122 14.70 -1.39 7.38
N ALA A 123 13.78 -0.70 6.68
CA ALA A 123 13.34 0.62 7.09
C ALA A 123 12.86 0.57 8.56
N PRO A 124 13.28 1.48 9.45
CA PRO A 124 12.80 1.49 10.82
C PRO A 124 11.28 1.67 10.82
N ALA A 125 10.58 0.90 11.65
CA ALA A 125 9.12 0.86 11.67
C ALA A 125 8.47 2.24 11.84
N SER A 126 9.14 3.17 12.53
CA SER A 126 8.71 4.56 12.68
C SER A 126 8.68 5.34 11.36
N LEU A 127 9.66 5.13 10.48
CA LEU A 127 9.70 5.78 9.16
C LEU A 127 8.67 5.15 8.21
N ILE A 128 8.48 3.82 8.28
CA ILE A 128 7.37 3.17 7.58
C ILE A 128 6.05 3.79 8.03
N GLN A 129 5.81 3.92 9.34
CA GLN A 129 4.59 4.53 9.87
C GLN A 129 4.44 6.00 9.45
N GLN A 130 5.53 6.77 9.39
CA GLN A 130 5.51 8.16 8.92
C GLN A 130 5.20 8.25 7.42
N MET A 131 5.80 7.39 6.59
CA MET A 131 5.43 7.26 5.18
C MET A 131 3.95 6.91 5.06
N GLN A 132 3.47 5.92 5.80
CA GLN A 132 2.07 5.53 5.84
C GLN A 132 1.15 6.70 6.24
N GLY A 133 1.56 7.53 7.21
CA GLY A 133 0.83 8.73 7.61
C GLY A 133 0.79 9.82 6.53
N LEU A 134 1.90 10.06 5.83
CA LEU A 134 1.97 11.01 4.71
C LEU A 134 1.24 10.50 3.46
N THR A 135 1.13 9.18 3.32
CA THR A 135 0.51 8.48 2.18
C THR A 135 -0.92 8.03 2.45
N GLY A 136 -1.50 8.40 3.60
CA GLY A 136 -2.87 8.07 3.99
C GLY A 136 -3.12 6.58 4.31
N THR A 137 -2.09 5.74 4.37
CA THR A 137 -2.22 4.27 4.54
C THR A 137 -2.27 3.83 6.00
N GLY A 138 -2.67 4.72 6.92
CA GLY A 138 -2.89 4.35 8.32
C GLY A 138 -4.16 3.52 8.43
N TYR A 139 -4.06 2.20 8.44
CA TYR A 139 -5.17 1.31 8.79
C TYR A 139 -5.63 1.61 10.24
N PRO A 140 -6.84 2.15 10.46
CA PRO A 140 -7.44 2.20 11.78
C PRO A 140 -8.30 0.94 11.91
N GLY A 141 -7.71 -0.18 12.33
CA GLY A 141 -8.43 -1.44 12.21
C GLY A 141 -7.81 -2.70 12.79
N VAL A 142 -6.97 -2.59 13.83
CA VAL A 142 -6.83 -3.69 14.78
C VAL A 142 -7.10 -3.10 16.15
N ILE A 143 -8.37 -3.12 16.57
CA ILE A 143 -8.65 -3.17 17.99
C ILE A 143 -7.98 -4.46 18.45
N GLY A 144 -6.80 -4.31 19.05
CA GLY A 144 -6.22 -5.37 19.83
C GLY A 144 -7.29 -5.78 20.83
N THR A 145 -7.75 -7.02 20.74
CA THR A 145 -8.37 -7.66 21.89
C THR A 145 -7.33 -7.58 23.00
N THR A 146 -7.46 -6.59 23.87
CA THR A 146 -6.87 -6.62 25.20
C THR A 146 -7.55 -7.78 25.90
N GLY A 147 -7.02 -8.98 25.69
CA GLY A 147 -7.20 -10.09 26.61
C GLY A 147 -6.54 -9.66 27.90
N THR A 148 -7.30 -8.96 28.74
CA THR A 148 -6.99 -8.85 30.16
C THR A 148 -6.90 -10.27 30.68
N ALA A 149 -5.66 -10.74 30.86
CA ALA A 149 -5.39 -11.92 31.64
C ALA A 149 -5.76 -11.58 33.10
N THR A 150 -7.03 -11.73 33.44
CA THR A 150 -7.47 -11.84 34.82
C THR A 150 -6.93 -13.17 35.33
N THR A 151 -5.83 -13.09 36.07
CA THR A 151 -5.32 -14.19 36.88
C THR A 151 -6.37 -14.51 37.94
N ASN A 152 -7.22 -15.50 37.68
CA ASN A 152 -8.03 -16.11 38.73
C ASN A 152 -7.10 -16.91 39.63
N LYS A 153 -6.67 -16.26 40.71
CA LYS A 153 -6.08 -16.87 41.89
C LYS A 153 -7.21 -17.63 42.59
N VAL A 154 -7.36 -18.91 42.27
CA VAL A 154 -8.27 -19.81 43.01
C VAL A 154 -7.52 -20.24 44.26
N GLU A 155 -8.07 -19.85 45.39
CA GLU A 155 -7.63 -20.20 46.74
C GLU A 155 -7.70 -21.71 46.96
N SER A 156 -6.68 -22.21 47.64
CA SER A 156 -6.61 -23.54 48.23
C SER A 156 -7.72 -23.74 49.27
N GLY A 157 -8.58 -24.72 49.04
CA GLY A 157 -9.55 -25.26 49.98
C GLY A 157 -9.32 -26.76 50.17
N ASP A 158 -9.14 -27.13 51.42
CA ASP A 158 -8.81 -28.43 52.01
C ASP A 158 -9.93 -29.49 51.91
N SER A 159 -9.62 -30.72 52.34
CA SER A 159 -10.42 -31.96 52.47
C SER A 159 -10.33 -32.89 51.24
N GLY A 160 -10.03 -34.19 51.32
CA GLY A 160 -9.89 -35.15 52.41
C GLY A 160 -10.13 -36.56 51.81
N ASP A 161 -9.50 -37.57 52.41
CA ASP A 161 -9.77 -39.02 52.31
C ASP A 161 -9.37 -39.83 51.06
N GLY A 162 -8.35 -40.69 51.26
CA GLY A 162 -8.62 -42.12 51.52
C GLY A 162 -8.36 -43.15 50.41
N ASN A 163 -7.30 -43.96 50.62
CA ASN A 163 -7.13 -45.40 50.33
C ASN A 163 -7.24 -45.89 48.86
N ASP A 164 -6.62 -46.96 48.36
CA ASP A 164 -5.76 -48.06 48.84
C ASP A 164 -5.17 -48.64 47.51
N GLY A 165 -3.89 -48.97 47.37
CA GLY A 165 -3.40 -50.34 47.59
C GLY A 165 -3.15 -51.12 46.27
N SER A 166 -1.99 -51.78 46.19
CA SER A 166 -1.53 -52.80 45.21
C SER A 166 -1.13 -52.32 43.79
N GLY A 167 -0.05 -52.76 43.13
CA GLY A 167 0.98 -53.77 43.41
C GLY A 167 1.52 -54.30 42.07
N GLY A 168 2.84 -54.48 41.95
CA GLY A 168 3.42 -55.51 41.06
C GLY A 168 4.07 -55.10 39.73
N GLN A 169 5.40 -55.14 39.74
CA GLN A 169 6.32 -55.73 38.74
C GLN A 169 6.46 -55.13 37.33
N GLY A 170 7.71 -54.94 36.90
CA GLY A 170 8.11 -55.35 35.55
C GLY A 170 9.06 -54.47 34.73
N ASN A 171 10.34 -54.48 35.12
CA ASN A 171 11.50 -54.66 34.23
C ASN A 171 12.03 -53.52 33.32
N ALA A 172 13.35 -53.61 33.18
CA ALA A 172 14.29 -52.70 32.56
C ALA A 172 14.18 -52.58 31.03
N ASN A 173 14.46 -51.39 30.50
CA ASN A 173 15.65 -51.16 29.70
C ASN A 173 15.77 -49.67 29.34
N GLY A 174 16.89 -49.08 29.76
CA GLY A 174 17.26 -47.74 29.35
C GLY A 174 17.67 -47.72 27.88
N GLN A 175 17.09 -46.78 27.13
CA GLN A 175 17.71 -46.22 25.95
C GLN A 175 17.23 -44.77 25.78
N SER A 176 18.23 -43.90 25.68
CA SER A 176 18.17 -42.46 25.84
C SER A 176 17.24 -41.77 24.84
N ALA A 177 16.09 -41.29 25.34
CA ALA A 177 15.19 -40.43 24.59
C ALA A 177 15.83 -39.04 24.39
N ARG A 178 16.21 -38.73 23.15
CA ARG A 178 16.50 -37.36 22.69
C ARG A 178 15.29 -36.49 23.01
N ARG A 179 15.46 -35.55 23.96
CA ARG A 179 14.56 -34.42 24.17
C ARG A 179 14.60 -33.54 22.91
N GLN A 180 13.71 -33.79 21.96
CA GLN A 180 13.29 -32.76 21.01
C GLN A 180 12.48 -31.74 21.81
N GLY A 181 13.15 -30.65 22.19
CA GLY A 181 12.48 -29.46 22.68
C GLY A 181 11.52 -28.99 21.61
N ASN A 182 10.23 -29.12 21.90
CA ASN A 182 9.15 -28.59 21.09
C ASN A 182 9.12 -27.07 21.28
N ASN A 183 10.13 -26.38 20.74
CA ASN A 183 10.06 -24.95 20.50
C ASN A 183 9.14 -24.78 19.29
N GLY A 184 7.83 -24.86 19.55
CA GLY A 184 6.82 -24.34 18.65
C GLY A 184 7.05 -22.84 18.52
N SER A 185 7.98 -22.47 17.64
CA SER A 185 8.09 -21.13 17.11
C SER A 185 6.77 -20.87 16.41
N VAL A 186 5.85 -20.21 17.12
CA VAL A 186 4.71 -19.54 16.49
C VAL A 186 5.30 -18.33 15.79
N ALA A 187 6.05 -18.59 14.72
CA ALA A 187 6.29 -17.62 13.68
C ALA A 187 4.90 -17.34 13.10
N LYS A 188 4.24 -16.34 13.66
CA LYS A 188 3.10 -15.71 13.01
C LYS A 188 3.63 -15.27 11.67
N SER A 189 3.33 -16.03 10.61
CA SER A 189 3.58 -15.59 9.26
C SER A 189 2.80 -14.31 9.08
N PHE A 190 3.48 -13.17 9.16
CA PHE A 190 2.99 -11.91 8.64
C PHE A 190 2.89 -12.12 7.13
N LYS A 191 1.76 -12.66 6.66
CA LYS A 191 1.39 -12.47 5.26
C LYS A 191 1.16 -10.98 5.14
N GLN A 192 2.13 -10.29 4.54
CA GLN A 192 1.93 -8.92 4.09
C GLN A 192 0.68 -8.95 3.22
N GLN A 193 -0.41 -8.38 3.74
CA GLN A 193 -1.68 -8.37 3.06
C GLN A 193 -1.45 -7.60 1.76
N GLN A 194 -1.57 -8.28 0.63
CA GLN A 194 -1.38 -7.65 -0.67
C GLN A 194 -2.40 -6.51 -0.80
N SER A 195 -1.92 -5.34 -1.24
CA SER A 195 -2.79 -4.18 -1.47
C SER A 195 -3.99 -4.61 -2.32
N PRO A 196 -5.22 -4.23 -1.98
CA PRO A 196 -6.39 -4.54 -2.81
C PRO A 196 -6.39 -3.76 -4.13
N PHE A 197 -5.50 -2.77 -4.27
CA PHE A 197 -5.35 -1.95 -5.45
C PHE A 197 -4.38 -2.54 -6.47
N ASN A 198 -4.80 -2.57 -7.74
CA ASN A 198 -3.93 -2.86 -8.87
C ASN A 198 -3.97 -1.69 -9.88
N ILE A 199 -2.83 -1.42 -10.53
CA ILE A 199 -2.69 -0.34 -11.53
C ILE A 199 -1.94 -0.92 -12.72
N GLU A 200 -2.54 -0.84 -13.92
CA GLU A 200 -1.96 -1.40 -15.14
C GLU A 200 -2.23 -0.51 -16.38
N PRO A 201 -1.21 -0.22 -17.21
CA PRO A 201 0.20 -0.50 -16.97
C PRO A 201 0.77 0.41 -15.86
N ARG A 202 1.89 0.00 -15.24
CA ARG A 202 2.59 0.81 -14.23
C ARG A 202 3.61 1.76 -14.84
N GLU A 203 3.97 1.55 -16.09
CA GLU A 203 4.91 2.39 -16.82
C GLU A 203 4.60 2.29 -18.31
N GLY A 204 5.08 3.25 -19.07
CA GLY A 204 4.87 3.26 -20.50
C GLY A 204 5.70 4.33 -21.20
N HIS A 205 5.74 4.19 -22.51
CA HIS A 205 6.30 5.14 -23.44
C HIS A 205 5.17 5.68 -24.33
N LEU A 206 5.17 6.99 -24.58
CA LEU A 206 4.23 7.66 -25.48
C LEU A 206 4.98 8.62 -26.38
N GLU A 207 4.88 8.42 -27.69
CA GLU A 207 5.28 9.44 -28.66
C GLU A 207 4.35 10.66 -28.56
N VAL A 208 4.76 11.77 -29.18
CA VAL A 208 3.98 13.02 -29.12
C VAL A 208 2.60 12.81 -29.75
N GLY A 209 1.55 13.08 -28.98
CA GLY A 209 0.15 12.90 -29.37
C GLY A 209 -0.38 11.48 -29.18
N GLU A 210 0.45 10.52 -28.76
CA GLU A 210 -0.02 9.17 -28.43
C GLU A 210 -0.78 9.12 -27.11
N GLU A 211 -1.66 8.12 -27.02
CA GLU A 211 -2.51 7.84 -25.88
C GLU A 211 -2.30 6.42 -25.37
N CYS A 212 -2.39 6.24 -24.06
CA CYS A 212 -2.55 4.94 -23.44
C CYS A 212 -3.67 4.94 -22.41
N VAL A 213 -4.17 3.75 -22.08
CA VAL A 213 -5.16 3.58 -21.02
C VAL A 213 -4.49 3.02 -19.77
N VAL A 214 -4.61 3.73 -18.66
CA VAL A 214 -4.20 3.28 -17.33
C VAL A 214 -5.44 2.85 -16.55
N THR A 215 -5.44 1.61 -16.10
CA THR A 215 -6.54 0.99 -15.36
C THR A 215 -6.21 0.93 -13.88
N PHE A 216 -7.04 1.56 -13.06
CA PHE A 216 -7.02 1.43 -11.60
C PHE A 216 -8.10 0.44 -11.18
N THR A 217 -7.72 -0.57 -10.41
CA THR A 217 -8.61 -1.63 -9.93
C THR A 217 -8.61 -1.68 -8.41
N LEU A 218 -9.79 -1.76 -7.80
CA LEU A 218 -9.98 -2.10 -6.40
C LEU A 218 -10.65 -3.47 -6.29
N ASN A 219 -9.98 -4.42 -5.64
CA ASN A 219 -10.50 -5.76 -5.37
C ASN A 219 -11.23 -5.82 -4.02
N HIS A 220 -12.47 -6.28 -4.04
CA HIS A 220 -13.34 -6.31 -2.86
C HIS A 220 -13.26 -7.62 -2.06
N GLY A 221 -12.06 -8.19 -1.92
CA GLY A 221 -11.84 -9.43 -1.16
C GLY A 221 -11.65 -9.24 0.35
N VAL A 222 -11.49 -7.99 0.79
CA VAL A 222 -11.24 -7.64 2.20
C VAL A 222 -12.15 -6.49 2.58
N HIS A 223 -12.90 -6.66 3.67
CA HIS A 223 -13.72 -5.62 4.27
C HIS A 223 -12.87 -4.49 4.87
N GLY A 224 -13.31 -3.24 4.71
CA GLY A 224 -12.73 -2.07 5.36
C GLY A 224 -12.56 -0.87 4.42
N VAL A 225 -11.98 0.19 4.99
CA VAL A 225 -11.48 1.34 4.24
C VAL A 225 -10.05 1.04 3.80
N HIS A 226 -9.80 1.17 2.51
CA HIS A 226 -8.51 0.91 1.89
C HIS A 226 -7.90 2.22 1.42
N ALA A 227 -6.61 2.42 1.67
CA ALA A 227 -5.87 3.58 1.19
C ALA A 227 -4.42 3.19 0.90
N GLN A 228 -3.91 3.60 -0.26
CA GLN A 228 -2.54 3.39 -0.70
C GLN A 228 -2.09 4.57 -1.57
N SER A 229 -0.93 5.16 -1.28
CA SER A 229 -0.38 6.16 -2.19
C SER A 229 0.45 5.55 -3.31
N TYR A 230 0.43 6.22 -4.46
CA TYR A 230 1.26 5.95 -5.61
C TYR A 230 1.89 7.24 -6.12
N ILE A 231 3.16 7.18 -6.48
CA ILE A 231 3.87 8.29 -7.12
C ILE A 231 3.70 8.14 -8.62
N TRP A 232 3.06 9.10 -9.27
CA TRP A 232 2.99 9.20 -10.72
C TRP A 232 4.03 10.20 -11.20
N GLN A 233 4.97 9.72 -12.01
CA GLN A 233 6.11 10.47 -12.50
C GLN A 233 6.10 10.55 -14.02
N LEU A 234 6.35 11.75 -14.52
CA LEU A 234 6.82 11.97 -15.90
C LEU A 234 8.36 11.93 -15.83
N LEU A 235 8.98 10.93 -16.46
CA LEU A 235 10.43 10.74 -16.42
C LEU A 235 11.15 11.78 -17.29
N GLY A 236 12.49 11.78 -17.30
CA GLY A 236 13.25 12.79 -18.06
C GLY A 236 13.27 14.18 -17.40
N GLY A 237 13.16 14.24 -16.06
CA GLY A 237 13.13 15.50 -15.31
C GLY A 237 11.75 16.17 -15.25
N GLY A 238 10.69 15.45 -15.63
CA GLY A 238 9.32 15.94 -15.58
C GLY A 238 8.74 16.05 -14.17
N LYS A 239 7.42 16.22 -14.09
CA LYS A 239 6.64 16.39 -12.86
C LYS A 239 6.45 15.09 -12.08
N GLN A 240 6.28 15.21 -10.76
CA GLN A 240 5.79 14.11 -9.92
C GLN A 240 4.59 14.55 -9.09
N ILE A 241 3.60 13.65 -8.99
CA ILE A 241 2.47 13.80 -8.07
C ILE A 241 2.30 12.53 -7.26
N VAL A 242 1.69 12.66 -6.09
CA VAL A 242 1.28 11.54 -5.25
C VAL A 242 -0.23 11.39 -5.36
N LEU A 243 -0.68 10.26 -5.89
CA LEU A 243 -2.08 9.87 -5.88
C LEU A 243 -2.39 9.14 -4.58
N GLN A 244 -3.30 9.68 -3.78
CA GLN A 244 -3.83 9.05 -2.57
C GLN A 244 -5.02 8.18 -2.97
N VAL A 245 -4.73 6.96 -3.44
CA VAL A 245 -5.74 6.02 -3.94
C VAL A 245 -6.50 5.43 -2.76
N SER A 246 -7.82 5.53 -2.77
CA SER A 246 -8.67 5.02 -1.69
C SER A 246 -9.96 4.38 -2.19
N GLY A 247 -10.58 3.58 -1.33
CA GLY A 247 -11.88 2.95 -1.60
C GLY A 247 -12.39 2.17 -0.40
N ILE A 248 -13.65 1.74 -0.46
CA ILE A 248 -14.31 1.07 0.66
C ILE A 248 -14.91 -0.25 0.21
N THR A 249 -14.68 -1.28 1.01
CA THR A 249 -15.36 -2.57 0.89
C THR A 249 -16.22 -2.78 2.14
N HIS A 250 -17.54 -2.82 2.01
CA HIS A 250 -18.46 -3.01 3.13
C HIS A 250 -19.07 -4.42 3.15
N THR A 251 -19.63 -4.85 4.28
CA THR A 251 -20.33 -6.14 4.35
C THR A 251 -21.70 -6.06 3.67
N LYS A 252 -22.20 -7.15 3.08
CA LYS A 252 -23.51 -7.17 2.38
C LYS A 252 -24.72 -6.81 3.26
N GLN A 253 -24.53 -6.69 4.57
CA GLN A 253 -25.58 -6.51 5.58
C GLN A 253 -25.59 -5.09 6.16
N GLU A 254 -24.67 -4.22 5.73
CA GLU A 254 -24.59 -2.84 6.22
C GLU A 254 -25.20 -1.85 5.23
N PRO A 255 -26.18 -1.02 5.65
CA PRO A 255 -26.60 0.12 4.86
C PRO A 255 -25.46 1.15 4.82
N TYR A 256 -24.98 1.50 3.62
CA TYR A 256 -24.02 2.58 3.42
C TYR A 256 -24.69 3.76 2.72
N LEU A 257 -24.38 4.98 3.16
CA LEU A 257 -24.80 6.20 2.49
C LEU A 257 -23.77 6.57 1.42
N THR A 258 -24.24 6.72 0.18
CA THR A 258 -23.48 7.43 -0.87
C THR A 258 -23.92 8.89 -0.87
N PHE A 259 -22.98 9.83 -0.73
CA PHE A 259 -23.24 11.27 -0.74
C PHE A 259 -22.94 11.86 -2.11
#